data_AF-A0A7X9XGS8-F1
#
_entry.id   AF-A0A7X9XGS8-F1
#
_cell.length_a   1.000
_cell.length_b   1.000
_cell.length_c   1.000
_cell.angle_alpha   90.00
_cell.angle_beta   90.00
_cell.angle_gamma   90.00
#
_symmetry.space_group_name_H-M   'P 1'
#
loop_
_entity.id
_entity.type
_entity.pdbx_description
1 polymer ?
#
loop_
_entity_poly.entity_id
_entity_poly.type
_entity_poly.pdbx_seq_one_letter_code
_entity_poly.pdbx_strand_id
1 'polypeptide(L)'
;MNDNNSKTLIWDNIPEWAIFALEYGIEEELFLNDEDLKMISGFIAENFPNGYTMSVDWESYREFDSHPAFGKPCKTYKVSFVTPKK
;
A
#
# COMPACT_ATOMS: atom_id res chain seq x y z
N MET A 1 1.39 -10.21 -29.58
CA MET A 1 2.14 -10.69 -28.39
C MET A 1 1.52 -9.98 -27.20
N ASN A 2 0.79 -10.68 -26.35
CA ASN A 2 0.12 -10.09 -25.19
C ASN A 2 0.57 -10.87 -23.95
N ASP A 3 1.87 -10.77 -23.69
CA ASP A 3 2.47 -11.34 -22.49
C ASP A 3 2.16 -10.36 -21.36
N ASN A 4 1.03 -10.58 -20.67
CA ASN A 4 0.69 -9.86 -19.45
C ASN A 4 1.72 -10.22 -18.36
N ASN A 5 2.88 -9.55 -18.44
CA ASN A 5 4.06 -9.66 -17.58
C ASN A 5 3.84 -9.00 -16.20
N SER A 6 2.60 -8.80 -15.78
CA SER A 6 2.26 -8.20 -14.49
C SER A 6 1.22 -9.02 -13.75
N LYS A 7 1.23 -8.88 -12.42
CA LYS A 7 0.25 -9.48 -11.49
C LYS A 7 -0.43 -8.35 -10.73
N THR A 8 -1.76 -8.38 -10.67
CA THR A 8 -2.53 -7.46 -9.83
C THR A 8 -2.81 -8.12 -8.47
N LEU A 9 -2.55 -7.38 -7.39
CA LEU A 9 -2.81 -7.75 -6.00
C LEU A 9 -3.76 -6.71 -5.42
N ILE A 10 -4.86 -7.16 -4.80
CA ILE A 10 -5.87 -6.28 -4.22
C ILE A 10 -5.79 -6.41 -2.70
N TRP A 11 -5.68 -5.27 -2.03
CA TRP A 11 -5.77 -5.15 -0.58
C TRP A 11 -6.96 -4.26 -0.25
N ASP A 12 -7.89 -4.71 0.58
CA ASP A 12 -9.11 -3.98 0.93
C ASP A 12 -9.00 -3.24 2.28
N ASN A 13 -7.81 -3.22 2.88
CA ASN A 13 -7.56 -2.73 4.23
C ASN A 13 -6.23 -1.95 4.36
N ILE A 14 -5.80 -1.21 3.33
CA ILE A 14 -4.60 -0.36 3.40
C ILE A 14 -4.89 0.89 4.25
N PRO A 15 -4.07 1.22 5.27
CA PRO A 15 -4.23 2.42 6.09
C PRO A 15 -4.21 3.72 5.27
N GLU A 16 -5.16 4.63 5.53
CA GLU A 16 -5.25 5.93 4.85
C GLU A 16 -3.96 6.74 4.97
N TRP A 17 -3.38 6.80 6.17
CA TRP A 17 -2.17 7.59 6.44
C TRP A 17 -0.94 7.11 5.67
N ALA A 18 -0.95 5.86 5.17
CA ALA A 18 0.17 5.28 4.45
C ALA A 18 0.05 5.44 2.92
N ILE A 19 -1.12 5.83 2.39
CA ILE A 19 -1.39 5.82 0.95
C ILE A 19 -0.41 6.70 0.17
N PHE A 20 -0.16 7.92 0.64
CA PHE A 20 0.75 8.82 -0.09
C PHE A 20 2.20 8.35 -0.06
N ALA A 21 2.67 7.85 1.08
CA ALA A 21 4.00 7.26 1.19
C ALA A 21 4.16 6.01 0.30
N LEU A 22 3.08 5.23 0.11
CA LEU A 22 3.07 4.09 -0.81
C LEU A 22 3.07 4.52 -2.29
N GLU A 23 2.47 5.66 -2.64
CA GLU A 23 2.40 6.16 -4.02
C GLU A 23 3.68 6.90 -4.44
N TYR A 24 4.16 7.81 -3.58
CA TYR A 24 5.26 8.73 -3.89
C TYR A 24 6.61 8.30 -3.28
N GLY A 25 6.60 7.32 -2.37
CA GLY A 25 7.78 6.87 -1.66
C GLY A 25 7.89 7.46 -0.25
N ILE A 26 8.69 6.81 0.58
CA ILE A 26 8.84 7.12 2.01
C ILE A 26 9.85 8.24 2.29
N GLU A 27 10.67 8.63 1.32
CA GLU A 27 11.76 9.61 1.50
C GLU A 27 11.24 11.06 1.60
N GLU A 28 10.05 11.33 1.06
CA GLU A 28 9.47 12.68 1.03
C GLU A 28 8.48 12.94 2.20
N GLU A 29 8.26 11.94 3.07
CA GLU A 29 7.12 11.99 4.00
C GLU A 29 7.49 12.54 5.38
N LEU A 30 7.34 13.86 5.53
CA LEU A 30 7.69 14.61 6.75
C LEU A 30 6.74 14.38 7.94
N PHE A 31 5.57 13.79 7.71
CA PHE A 31 4.52 13.64 8.73
C PHE A 31 4.49 12.26 9.40
N LEU A 32 5.31 11.32 8.94
CA LEU A 32 5.40 9.97 9.49
C LEU A 32 6.57 9.87 10.47
N ASN A 33 6.36 9.15 11.56
CA ASN A 33 7.43 8.82 12.49
C ASN A 33 8.21 7.58 12.03
N ASP A 34 9.35 7.31 12.67
CA ASP A 34 10.22 6.17 12.34
C ASP A 34 9.51 4.81 12.42
N GLU A 35 8.52 4.64 13.32
CA GLU A 35 7.76 3.40 13.46
C GLU A 35 6.85 3.18 12.23
N ASP A 36 6.13 4.22 11.82
CA ASP A 36 5.25 4.21 10.66
C ASP A 36 6.04 3.96 9.36
N LEU A 37 7.18 4.65 9.19
CA LEU A 37 8.08 4.45 8.06
C LEU A 37 8.61 3.01 8.01
N LYS A 38 8.95 2.43 9.16
CA LYS A 38 9.41 1.05 9.25
C LYS A 38 8.32 0.04 8.90
N MET A 39 7.07 0.29 9.29
CA MET A 39 5.93 -0.55 8.92
C MET A 39 5.68 -0.54 7.41
N ILE A 40 5.68 0.65 6.79
CA ILE A 40 5.52 0.78 5.33
C ILE A 40 6.68 0.08 4.60
N SER A 41 7.92 0.35 5.02
CA SER A 41 9.11 -0.25 4.41
C SER A 41 9.08 -1.78 4.49
N GLY A 42 8.71 -2.34 5.65
CA GLY A 42 8.54 -3.78 5.84
C GLY A 42 7.47 -4.36 4.93
N PHE A 43 6.30 -3.72 4.87
CA PHE A 43 5.21 -4.13 3.98
C PHE A 43 5.63 -4.16 2.51
N ILE A 44 6.35 -3.12 2.04
CA ILE A 44 6.86 -3.05 0.66
C ILE A 44 7.88 -4.16 0.40
N ALA A 45 8.87 -4.33 1.29
CA ALA A 45 9.94 -5.30 1.11
C ALA A 45 9.41 -6.75 1.07
N GLU A 46 8.41 -7.06 1.90
CA GLU A 46 7.82 -8.40 1.97
C GLU A 46 6.92 -8.71 0.77
N ASN A 47 6.12 -7.75 0.31
CA ASN A 47 5.09 -7.99 -0.70
C ASN A 47 5.51 -7.62 -2.12
N PHE A 48 6.38 -6.62 -2.26
CA PHE A 48 6.73 -5.99 -3.54
C PHE A 48 8.24 -5.80 -3.75
N PRO A 49 9.05 -6.88 -3.64
CA PRO A 49 10.52 -6.78 -3.74
C PRO A 49 11.05 -6.31 -5.10
N ASN A 50 10.20 -6.34 -6.14
CA ASN A 50 10.54 -5.88 -7.49
C ASN A 50 9.88 -4.53 -7.84
N GLY A 51 9.35 -3.83 -6.83
CA GLY A 51 8.53 -2.63 -7.02
C GLY A 51 7.09 -2.95 -7.44
N TYR A 52 6.30 -1.88 -7.54
CA TYR A 52 4.88 -1.91 -7.89
C TYR A 52 4.45 -0.57 -8.47
N THR A 53 3.31 -0.56 -9.15
CA THR A 53 2.47 0.63 -9.30
C THR A 53 1.17 0.39 -8.54
N MET A 54 0.49 1.44 -8.09
CA MET A 54 -0.76 1.28 -7.35
C MET A 54 -1.87 2.21 -7.85
N SER A 55 -3.09 1.88 -7.47
CA SER A 55 -4.28 2.70 -7.71
C SER A 55 -5.24 2.50 -6.54
N VAL A 56 -5.74 3.62 -6.01
CA VAL A 56 -6.65 3.65 -4.86
C VAL A 56 -8.09 3.83 -5.32
N ASP A 57 -8.97 2.99 -4.80
CA ASP A 57 -10.41 3.14 -4.96
C ASP A 57 -10.96 4.00 -3.80
N TRP A 58 -11.06 5.30 -4.04
CA TRP A 58 -11.50 6.29 -3.04
C TRP A 58 -12.95 6.14 -2.60
N GLU A 59 -13.77 5.40 -3.36
CA GLU A 59 -15.16 5.12 -2.99
C GLU A 59 -15.27 3.86 -2.13
N SER A 60 -14.30 2.94 -2.23
CA SER A 60 -14.23 1.71 -1.45
C SER A 60 -13.33 1.87 -0.22
N TYR A 61 -13.90 2.42 0.86
CA TYR A 61 -13.22 2.58 2.14
C TYR A 61 -14.01 2.03 3.33
N ARG A 62 -13.30 1.74 4.42
CA ARG A 62 -13.87 1.51 5.76
C ARG A 62 -13.50 2.69 6.63
N GLU A 63 -14.49 3.41 7.15
CA GLU A 63 -14.27 4.58 8.01
C GLU A 63 -13.46 4.22 9.28
N PHE A 64 -13.63 2.99 9.77
CA PHE A 64 -12.82 2.44 10.84
C PHE A 64 -12.62 0.93 10.63
N ASP A 65 -11.37 0.51 10.43
CA ASP A 65 -10.96 -0.89 10.37
C ASP A 65 -10.17 -1.26 11.62
N SER A 66 -10.60 -2.32 12.30
CA SER A 66 -9.92 -2.86 13.48
C SER A 66 -8.71 -3.73 13.13
N HIS A 67 -8.58 -4.14 11.86
CA HIS A 67 -7.54 -5.03 11.36
C HIS A 67 -6.98 -4.52 10.02
N PRO A 68 -6.32 -3.34 10.01
CA PRO A 68 -5.62 -2.86 8.83
C PRO A 68 -4.49 -3.80 8.43
N ALA A 69 -4.01 -3.67 7.18
CA ALA A 69 -2.90 -4.49 6.66
C ALA A 69 -1.63 -4.38 7.52
N PHE A 70 -1.40 -3.20 8.11
CA PHE A 70 -0.35 -2.91 9.08
C PHE A 70 -0.75 -1.70 9.92
N GLY A 71 -0.04 -1.47 11.03
CA GLY A 71 -0.31 -0.37 11.94
C GLY A 71 -1.52 -0.57 12.84
N LYS A 72 -1.98 0.53 13.45
CA LYS A 72 -3.10 0.56 14.40
C LYS A 72 -4.45 0.73 13.70
N PRO A 73 -5.56 0.34 14.34
CA PRO A 73 -6.92 0.56 13.82
C PRO A 73 -7.14 1.98 13.32
N CYS A 74 -7.57 2.11 12.07
CA CYS A 74 -7.72 3.40 11.38
C CYS A 74 -8.65 3.26 10.18
N LYS A 75 -8.88 4.37 9.47
CA LYS A 75 -9.57 4.36 8.18
C LYS A 75 -8.72 3.63 7.13
N THR A 76 -9.35 2.79 6.32
CA THR A 76 -8.66 2.01 5.29
C THR A 76 -9.33 2.11 3.93
N TYR A 77 -8.54 1.95 2.87
CA TYR A 77 -9.00 1.95 1.50
C TYR A 77 -8.64 0.65 0.79
N LYS A 78 -9.43 0.37 -0.24
CA LYS A 78 -9.09 -0.66 -1.21
C LYS A 78 -8.07 -0.13 -2.22
N VAL A 79 -6.96 -0.85 -2.34
CA VAL A 79 -5.85 -0.50 -3.22
C VAL A 79 -5.50 -1.70 -4.11
N SER A 80 -5.33 -1.40 -5.39
CA SER A 80 -4.86 -2.36 -6.40
C SER A 80 -3.39 -2.10 -6.71
N PHE A 81 -2.53 -3.06 -6.39
CA PHE A 81 -1.11 -3.04 -6.71
C PHE A 81 -0.85 -3.87 -7.97
N VAL A 82 -0.10 -3.32 -8.92
CA VAL A 82 0.35 -4.03 -10.12
C VAL A 82 1.86 -4.24 -10.00
N THR A 83 2.27 -5.51 -9.97
CA THR A 83 3.67 -5.89 -9.83
C THR A 83 4.18 -6.55 -11.10
N PRO A 84 5.45 -6.34 -11.49
CA PRO A 84 6.05 -7.09 -12.59
C PRO A 84 6.21 -8.56 -12.17
N LYS A 85 5.85 -9.49 -13.07
CA LYS A 85 6.16 -10.91 -12.94
C LYS A 85 7.68 -11.09 -13.10
N LYS A 86 8.27 -11.91 -12.22
CA LYS A 86 9.66 -12.36 -12.32
C LYS A 86 9.89 -13.18 -13.58
#